data_AF-A0A353V8N6-F1
#
_entry.id   AF-A0A353V8N6-F1
#
_cell.length_a   1.000
_cell.length_b   1.000
_cell.length_c   1.000
_cell.angle_alpha   90.00
_cell.angle_beta   90.00
_cell.angle_gamma   90.00
#
_symmetry.space_group_name_H-M   'P 1'
#
loop_
_entity.id
_entity.type
_entity.pdbx_description
1 polymer ?
#
loop_
_entity_poly.entity_id
_entity_poly.type
_entity_poly.pdbx_seq_one_letter_code
_entity_poly.pdbx_strand_id
1 'polypeptide(L)'
;MHGLDELREQGKMIWIDAEHGWVGAPEDIVAALANDGFEECKRATTTSRRDLRPAGGVWQGVNRRTGSVASTIWKDRPSLAQTIVFITIDGESVELCPILDLEPDPYMEAGGES
;
A
#
# COMPACT_ATOMS: atom_id res chain seq x y z
N MET A 1 8.25 13.99 6.11
CA MET A 1 7.77 13.16 4.99
C MET A 1 7.70 11.75 5.54
N HIS A 2 6.55 11.34 6.07
CA HIS A 2 6.34 9.99 6.57
C HIS A 2 5.34 9.32 5.64
N GLY A 3 5.82 8.86 4.49
CA GLY A 3 5.03 8.19 3.45
C GLY A 3 5.02 6.68 3.64
N LEU A 4 4.43 5.95 2.69
CA LEU A 4 4.34 4.47 2.78
C LEU A 4 5.70 3.78 2.79
N ASP A 5 6.71 4.33 2.12
CA ASP A 5 8.08 3.78 2.12
C ASP A 5 8.69 3.71 3.52
N GLU A 6 8.45 4.69 4.38
CA GLU A 6 8.99 4.68 5.74
C GLU A 6 8.33 3.59 6.60
N LEU A 7 7.02 3.34 6.42
CA LEU A 7 6.36 2.22 7.09
C LEU A 7 6.95 0.88 6.66
N ARG A 8 7.36 0.76 5.39
CA ARG A 8 8.06 -0.42 4.88
C ARG A 8 9.46 -0.56 5.49
N GLU A 9 10.25 0.51 5.47
CA GLU A 9 11.60 0.53 6.03
C GLU A 9 11.63 0.21 7.53
N GLN A 10 10.60 0.62 8.27
CA GLN A 10 10.42 0.32 9.69
C GLN A 10 9.84 -1.08 9.95
N GLY A 11 9.50 -1.84 8.90
CA GLY A 11 8.86 -3.16 9.02
C GLY A 11 7.42 -3.12 9.56
N LYS A 12 6.78 -1.94 9.57
CA LYS A 12 5.37 -1.76 9.99
C LYS A 12 4.38 -2.09 8.87
N MET A 13 4.86 -2.12 7.63
CA MET A 13 4.10 -2.47 6.44
C MET A 13 4.90 -3.49 5.62
N ILE A 14 4.40 -4.73 5.55
CA ILE A 14 5.10 -5.88 4.96
C ILE A 14 4.27 -6.45 3.81
N TRP A 15 4.88 -6.61 2.63
CA TRP A 15 4.22 -7.22 1.48
C TRP A 15 4.04 -8.72 1.69
N ILE A 16 2.84 -9.24 1.41
CA ILE A 16 2.53 -10.66 1.42
C ILE A 16 2.09 -11.07 0.02
N ASP A 17 2.98 -11.77 -0.67
CA ASP A 17 2.79 -12.22 -2.05
C ASP A 17 1.52 -13.09 -2.22
N ALA A 18 1.32 -14.06 -1.31
CA ALA A 18 0.18 -14.98 -1.35
C ALA A 18 -1.19 -14.28 -1.25
N GLU A 19 -1.24 -13.08 -0.68
CA GLU A 19 -2.48 -12.32 -0.48
C GLU A 19 -2.54 -11.10 -1.41
N HIS A 20 -1.48 -10.82 -2.19
CA HIS A 20 -1.30 -9.61 -2.99
C HIS A 20 -1.66 -8.33 -2.21
N GLY A 21 -1.13 -8.24 -0.98
CA GLY A 21 -1.49 -7.15 -0.08
C GLY A 21 -0.48 -6.94 1.04
N TRP A 22 -0.70 -5.89 1.80
CA TRP A 22 0.19 -5.45 2.87
C TRP A 22 -0.33 -5.92 4.22
N VAL A 23 0.53 -6.49 5.05
CA VAL A 23 0.29 -6.57 6.50
C VAL A 23 0.71 -5.26 7.12
N GLY A 24 -0.20 -4.58 7.80
CA GLY A 24 0.09 -3.33 8.51
C GLY A 24 -1.12 -2.78 9.24
N ALA A 25 -0.91 -1.78 10.09
CA ALA A 25 -2.00 -1.08 10.75
C ALA A 25 -2.70 -0.12 9.76
N PRO A 26 -4.02 -0.23 9.54
CA PRO A 26 -4.74 0.64 8.62
C PRO A 26 -4.56 2.13 8.92
N GLU A 27 -4.48 2.49 10.20
CA GLU A 27 -4.37 3.90 10.59
C GLU A 27 -2.98 4.49 10.37
N ASP A 28 -1.92 3.68 10.50
CA ASP A 28 -0.57 4.11 10.12
C ASP A 28 -0.50 4.36 8.61
N ILE A 29 -1.12 3.48 7.81
CA ILE A 29 -1.19 3.60 6.35
C ILE A 29 -1.99 4.83 5.93
N VAL A 30 -3.15 5.08 6.54
CA VAL A 30 -3.94 6.28 6.24
C VAL A 30 -3.20 7.54 6.67
N ALA A 31 -2.52 7.54 7.82
CA ALA A 31 -1.70 8.67 8.24
C ALA A 31 -0.55 8.94 7.26
N ALA A 32 0.09 7.89 6.74
CA ALA A 32 1.12 8.03 5.71
C ALA A 32 0.56 8.62 4.40
N LEU A 33 -0.60 8.15 3.93
CA LEU A 33 -1.28 8.73 2.76
C LEU A 33 -1.67 10.21 3.00
N ALA A 34 -2.12 10.56 4.19
CA ALA A 34 -2.41 11.94 4.54
C ALA A 34 -1.15 12.83 4.49
N ASN A 35 0.00 12.31 4.95
CA ASN A 35 1.28 13.01 4.88
C ASN A 35 1.77 13.21 3.44
N ASP A 36 1.41 12.29 2.52
CA ASP A 36 1.69 12.42 1.08
C ASP A 36 0.72 13.38 0.36
N GLY A 37 -0.20 13.99 1.11
CA GLY A 37 -1.11 15.03 0.64
C GLY A 37 -2.47 14.53 0.17
N PHE A 38 -2.83 13.28 0.50
CA PHE A 38 -4.18 12.78 0.25
C PHE A 38 -5.13 13.21 1.38
N GLU A 39 -6.09 14.07 1.05
CA GLU A 39 -7.13 14.49 1.97
C GLU A 39 -8.25 13.44 2.01
N GLU A 40 -8.64 12.99 3.21
CA GLU A 40 -9.71 12.01 3.39
C GLU A 40 -11.04 12.52 2.84
N CYS A 41 -11.64 11.72 1.96
CA CYS A 41 -12.97 11.95 1.41
C CYS A 41 -14.01 10.99 1.99
N LYS A 42 -13.59 9.75 2.30
CA LYS A 42 -14.49 8.71 2.82
C LYS A 42 -13.72 7.76 3.72
N ARG A 43 -14.34 7.39 4.84
CA ARG A 43 -13.94 6.24 5.67
C ARG A 43 -15.19 5.47 6.09
N ALA A 44 -15.12 4.14 6.02
CA ALA A 44 -16.14 3.26 6.56
C ALA A 44 -15.50 2.01 7.15
N THR A 45 -15.96 1.62 8.34
CA THR A 45 -15.52 0.39 9.00
C THR A 45 -16.68 -0.59 9.08
N THR A 46 -16.36 -1.87 9.05
CA THR A 46 -17.33 -2.96 9.21
C THR A 46 -16.98 -3.76 10.45
N THR A 47 -18.00 -4.19 11.19
CA THR A 47 -17.85 -5.07 12.32
C THR A 47 -18.42 -6.44 12.00
N SER A 48 -17.83 -7.48 12.56
CA SER A 48 -18.37 -8.84 12.50
C SER A 48 -19.62 -8.94 13.38
N ARG A 49 -20.70 -9.53 12.85
CA ARG A 49 -21.95 -9.71 13.61
C ARG A 49 -21.82 -10.63 14.82
N ARG A 50 -20.86 -11.57 14.83
CA ARG A 50 -20.77 -12.61 15.86
C ARG A 50 -20.14 -12.10 17.16
N ASP A 51 -19.23 -11.14 17.05
CA ASP A 51 -18.36 -10.67 18.15
C ASP A 51 -18.18 -9.15 18.19
N LEU A 52 -18.85 -8.39 17.30
CA LEU A 52 -18.79 -6.92 17.17
C LEU A 52 -17.37 -6.36 16.96
N ARG A 53 -16.39 -7.21 16.71
CA ARG A 53 -15.01 -6.78 16.42
C ARG A 53 -14.95 -6.15 15.03
N PRO A 54 -14.07 -5.15 14.83
CA PRO A 54 -13.71 -4.71 13.49
C PRO A 54 -13.35 -5.93 12.64
N ALA A 55 -13.94 -6.01 11.45
CA ALA A 55 -13.68 -7.08 10.48
C ALA A 55 -12.93 -6.55 9.26
N GLY A 56 -12.90 -5.23 9.09
CA GLY A 56 -12.28 -4.56 7.97
C GLY A 56 -12.87 -3.16 7.76
N GLY A 57 -12.44 -2.52 6.69
CA GLY A 57 -12.91 -1.19 6.34
C GLY A 57 -12.39 -0.74 5.00
N VAL A 58 -12.79 0.47 4.65
CA VAL A 58 -12.36 1.17 3.46
C VAL A 58 -12.09 2.63 3.80
N TRP A 59 -11.09 3.18 3.14
CA TRP A 59 -10.73 4.57 3.18
C TRP A 59 -10.46 5.04 1.75
N GLN A 60 -10.79 6.30 1.47
CA GLN A 60 -10.47 6.95 0.20
C GLN A 60 -10.08 8.40 0.46
N GLY A 61 -9.01 8.84 -0.19
CA GLY A 61 -8.54 10.22 -0.14
C GLY A 61 -8.12 10.75 -1.50
N VAL A 62 -8.05 12.07 -1.62
CA VAL A 62 -7.73 12.76 -2.87
C VAL A 62 -6.58 13.72 -2.67
N ASN A 63 -5.62 13.69 -3.57
CA ASN A 63 -4.56 14.69 -3.62
C ASN A 63 -5.00 15.80 -4.58
N ARG A 64 -5.50 16.91 -4.03
CA ARG A 64 -6.03 18.03 -4.84
C ARG A 64 -4.99 18.72 -5.72
N ARG A 65 -3.70 18.56 -5.39
CA ARG A 65 -2.60 19.14 -6.17
C ARG A 65 -2.34 18.32 -7.44
N THR A 66 -2.41 16.99 -7.37
CA THR A 66 -2.14 16.11 -8.53
C THR A 66 -3.40 15.64 -9.24
N GLY A 67 -4.54 15.68 -8.56
CA GLY A 67 -5.80 15.07 -9.00
C GLY A 67 -5.89 13.58 -8.66
N SER A 68 -4.89 13.00 -8.02
CA SER A 68 -4.82 11.56 -7.73
C SER A 68 -5.78 11.12 -6.63
N VAL A 69 -6.24 9.88 -6.72
CA VAL A 69 -7.10 9.24 -5.72
C VAL A 69 -6.39 8.04 -5.11
N ALA A 70 -6.23 8.05 -3.78
CA ALA A 70 -5.79 6.87 -3.03
C ALA A 70 -7.00 6.15 -2.46
N SER A 71 -7.06 4.83 -2.64
CA SER A 71 -8.06 3.96 -2.03
C SER A 71 -7.39 2.87 -1.24
N THR A 72 -7.90 2.63 -0.04
CA THR A 72 -7.39 1.61 0.88
C THR A 72 -8.54 0.74 1.33
N ILE A 73 -8.43 -0.58 1.17
CA ILE A 73 -9.38 -1.54 1.72
C ILE A 73 -8.60 -2.45 2.65
N TRP A 74 -9.14 -2.75 3.83
CA TRP A 74 -8.51 -3.69 4.73
C TRP A 74 -9.48 -4.72 5.29
N LYS A 75 -8.91 -5.85 5.67
CA LYS A 75 -9.63 -6.95 6.30
C LYS A 75 -8.78 -7.50 7.45
N ASP A 76 -9.43 -7.66 8.59
CA ASP A 76 -8.81 -8.27 9.75
C ASP A 76 -8.75 -9.79 9.61
N ARG A 77 -7.61 -10.36 9.98
CA ARG A 77 -7.35 -11.80 10.06
C ARG A 77 -7.29 -12.19 11.55
N PRO A 78 -8.43 -12.46 12.18
CA PRO A 78 -8.48 -12.71 13.62
C PRO A 78 -7.67 -13.94 14.05
N SER A 79 -7.49 -14.94 13.17
CA SER A 79 -6.66 -16.12 13.43
C SER A 79 -5.17 -15.81 13.51
N LEU A 80 -4.72 -14.72 12.88
CA LEU A 80 -3.30 -14.32 12.82
C LEU A 80 -3.02 -13.03 13.59
N ALA A 81 -4.05 -12.40 14.18
CA ALA A 81 -3.97 -11.07 14.81
C ALA A 81 -3.31 -10.02 13.91
N GLN A 82 -3.59 -10.08 12.61
CA GLN A 82 -3.03 -9.21 11.57
C GLN A 82 -4.14 -8.62 10.72
N THR A 83 -3.86 -7.50 10.06
CA THR A 83 -4.76 -6.88 9.09
C THR A 83 -4.08 -6.88 7.73
N ILE A 84 -4.78 -7.39 6.71
CA ILE A 84 -4.34 -7.25 5.31
C ILE A 84 -4.94 -5.97 4.76
N VAL A 85 -4.11 -5.19 4.09
CA VAL A 85 -4.43 -3.88 3.53
C VAL A 85 -4.07 -3.87 2.05
N PHE A 86 -5.02 -3.48 1.24
CA PHE A 86 -4.89 -3.28 -0.20
C PHE A 86 -4.92 -1.79 -0.46
N ILE A 87 -3.93 -1.30 -1.20
CA ILE A 87 -3.76 0.13 -1.48
C ILE A 87 -3.70 0.29 -2.99
N THR A 88 -4.47 1.23 -3.52
CA THR A 88 -4.39 1.64 -4.93
C THR A 88 -4.26 3.15 -5.02
N ILE A 89 -3.42 3.65 -5.93
CA ILE A 89 -3.37 5.07 -6.32
C ILE A 89 -3.78 5.14 -7.78
N ASP A 90 -4.80 5.93 -8.10
CA ASP A 90 -5.35 6.06 -9.46
C ASP A 90 -5.77 4.72 -10.09
N GLY A 91 -6.14 3.75 -9.25
CA GLY A 91 -6.53 2.40 -9.64
C GLY A 91 -5.37 1.42 -9.79
N GLU A 92 -4.13 1.87 -9.67
CA GLU A 92 -2.95 1.03 -9.73
C GLU A 92 -2.58 0.52 -8.33
N SER A 93 -2.39 -0.80 -8.20
CA SER A 93 -1.98 -1.43 -6.96
C SER A 93 -0.62 -0.90 -6.52
N VAL A 94 -0.53 -0.50 -5.26
CA VAL A 94 0.75 -0.10 -4.65
C VAL A 94 1.51 -1.36 -4.26
N GLU A 95 2.22 -1.90 -5.24
CA GLU A 95 3.25 -2.91 -5.06
C GLU A 95 4.57 -2.18 -4.96
N LEU A 96 4.91 -1.67 -3.77
CA LEU A 96 6.23 -1.10 -3.49
C LEU A 96 7.28 -2.22 -3.56
N CYS A 97 7.60 -2.66 -4.77
CA CYS A 97 8.81 -3.43 -5.03
C CYS A 97 9.98 -2.69 -4.37
N PRO A 98 10.93 -3.39 -3.72
CA PRO A 98 12.26 -2.82 -3.63
C PRO A 98 12.65 -2.53 -5.08
N ILE A 99 13.01 -1.28 -5.38
CA ILE A 99 13.65 -0.95 -6.63
C ILE A 99 14.80 -1.95 -6.77
N LEU A 100 14.64 -2.93 -7.66
CA LEU A 100 15.78 -3.70 -8.14
C LEU A 100 16.56 -2.68 -8.96
N ASP A 101 17.53 -2.06 -8.31
CA ASP A 101 18.70 -1.50 -8.97
C ASP A 101 19.16 -2.49 -10.05
N LEU A 102 19.19 -2.02 -11.30
CA LEU A 102 20.02 -2.53 -12.39
C LEU A 102 20.01 -4.05 -12.63
N GLU A 103 19.32 -4.48 -13.70
CA GLU A 103 20.03 -5.34 -14.66
C GLU A 103 20.54 -4.45 -15.80
N PRO A 104 21.87 -4.23 -15.94
CA PRO A 104 22.39 -3.62 -17.15
C PRO A 104 22.08 -4.55 -18.32
N ASP A 105 21.54 -3.98 -19.39
CA ASP A 105 21.21 -4.68 -20.63
C ASP A 105 22.41 -5.51 -21.11
N PRO A 106 22.31 -6.86 -21.18
CA PRO A 106 23.41 -7.70 -21.66
C PRO A 106 23.65 -7.60 -23.17
N TYR A 107 22.94 -6.76 -23.92
CA TYR A 107 23.10 -6.58 -25.37
C TYR A 107 23.82 -5.28 -25.78
N MET A 108 24.85 -4.86 -25.03
CA MET A 108 25.89 -4.02 -25.63
C MET A 108 26.76 -4.90 -26.53
N GLU A 109 26.25 -5.21 -27.73
CA GLU A 109 26.99 -5.81 -28.83
C GLU A 109 28.22 -4.94 -29.12
N ALA A 110 29.40 -5.45 -28.74
CA ALA A 110 30.67 -4.94 -29.21
C ALA A 110 30.82 -5.33 -30.69
N GLY A 111 30.11 -4.61 -31.55
CA GLY A 111 30.26 -4.68 -33.00
C GLY A 111 31.62 -4.09 -33.39
N GLY A 112 32.64 -4.95 -33.43
CA GLY A 112 33.93 -4.62 -34.03
C GLY A 112 33.77 -4.33 -35.52
N GLU A 113 34.12 -3.12 -35.92
CA GLU A 113 34.32 -2.76 -37.32
C GLU A 113 35.78 -3.10 -37.67
N SER A 114 35.95 -3.86 -38.75
CA SER A 114 37.26 -4.20 -39.34
C SER A 114 37.79 -3.09 -40.25
#